data_AF-A0A938EC99-F1
#
_entry.id   AF-A0A938EC99-F1
#
_cell.length_a   1.000
_cell.length_b   1.000
_cell.length_c   1.000
_cell.angle_alpha   90.00
_cell.angle_beta   90.00
_cell.angle_gamma   90.00
#
_symmetry.space_group_name_H-M   'P 1'
#
loop_
_entity.id
_entity.type
_entity.pdbx_description
1 polymer ?
#
loop_
_entity_poly.entity_id
_entity_poly.type
_entity_poly.pdbx_seq_one_letter_code
_entity_poly.pdbx_strand_id
1 'polypeptide(L)' 'MTEWSRIHPGIRVTVSIGLAWSGEADTPDELVFVADERLYEAKEEGRNQVCW' A
#
# COMPACT_ATOMS: atom_id res chain seq x y z
N MET A 1 1.80 11.15 -14.00
CA MET A 1 2.34 11.41 -12.66
C MET A 1 1.83 12.77 -12.22
N THR A 2 1.12 12.82 -11.09
CA THR A 2 0.59 14.06 -10.54
C THR A 2 1.73 14.93 -10.01
N GLU A 3 1.74 16.18 -10.44
CA GLU A 3 2.77 17.15 -10.09
C GLU A 3 2.41 17.80 -8.74
N TRP A 4 2.83 17.20 -7.62
CA TRP A 4 2.48 17.65 -6.26
C TRP A 4 2.93 19.09 -5.95
N SER A 5 3.91 19.61 -6.69
CA SER A 5 4.35 21.02 -6.63
C SER A 5 3.23 22.03 -6.92
N ARG A 6 2.20 21.63 -7.69
CA ARG A 6 1.04 22.47 -7.97
C ARG A 6 0.15 22.71 -6.75
N ILE A 7 0.21 21.81 -5.75
CA ILE A 7 -0.51 21.94 -4.48
C ILE A 7 0.33 22.76 -3.51
N HIS A 8 1.61 22.39 -3.31
CA HIS A 8 2.54 23.16 -2.49
C HIS A 8 4.00 22.85 -2.86
N PRO A 9 4.87 23.86 -3.00
CA PRO A 9 6.30 23.64 -3.24
C PRO A 9 6.94 22.77 -2.16
N GLY A 10 7.75 21.78 -2.55
CA GLY A 10 8.50 20.95 -1.61
C GLY A 10 7.73 19.77 -0.98
N ILE A 11 6.45 19.55 -1.31
CA ILE A 11 5.75 18.32 -0.91
C ILE A 11 6.39 17.11 -1.58
N ARG A 12 6.67 16.08 -0.79
CA ARG A 12 7.06 14.74 -1.24
C ARG A 12 6.03 13.76 -0.73
N VAL A 13 5.45 12.97 -1.64
CA VAL A 13 4.46 11.95 -1.33
C VAL A 13 5.07 10.58 -1.57
N THR A 14 4.81 9.66 -0.64
CA THR A 14 5.17 8.26 -0.73
C THR A 14 3.92 7.40 -0.56
N VAL A 15 4.03 6.09 -0.83
CA VAL A 15 2.95 5.12 -0.63
C VAL A 15 3.48 3.90 0.10
N SER A 16 2.65 3.34 0.97
CA SER A 16 2.82 1.98 1.49
C SER A 16 1.89 1.06 0.72
N ILE A 17 2.32 -0.17 0.46
CA ILE A 17 1.57 -1.13 -0.37
C ILE A 17 1.58 -2.49 0.32
N GLY A 18 0.42 -3.12 0.45
CA GLY A 18 0.31 -4.54 0.76
C GLY A 18 -0.02 -5.32 -0.52
N LEU A 19 0.67 -6.44 -0.74
CA LEU A 19 0.46 -7.32 -1.89
C LEU A 19 -0.12 -8.66 -1.46
N ALA A 20 -1.00 -9.22 -2.27
CA ALA A 20 -1.50 -10.58 -2.12
C ALA A 20 -1.63 -11.26 -3.49
N TRP A 21 -1.44 -12.58 -3.52
CA TRP A 21 -1.53 -13.45 -4.68
C TRP A 21 -2.80 -14.28 -4.63
N SER A 22 -3.40 -14.56 -5.79
CA SER A 22 -4.68 -15.27 -5.91
C SER A 22 -4.74 -16.68 -5.29
N GLY A 23 -3.62 -17.23 -4.81
CA GLY A 23 -3.58 -18.51 -4.10
C GLY A 23 -3.64 -18.40 -2.58
N GLU A 24 -3.75 -17.19 -2.04
CA GLU A 24 -3.72 -16.93 -0.59
C GLU A 24 -5.11 -16.84 0.06
N ALA A 25 -6.16 -16.85 -0.76
CA ALA A 25 -7.54 -16.77 -0.32
C ALA A 25 -8.47 -17.46 -1.33
N ASP A 26 -9.63 -17.93 -0.87
CA ASP A 26 -10.60 -18.64 -1.70
C ASP A 26 -11.49 -17.68 -2.49
N THR A 27 -11.65 -16.44 -1.99
CA THR A 27 -12.48 -15.41 -2.62
C THR A 27 -11.70 -14.11 -2.87
N PRO A 28 -12.14 -13.28 -3.85
CA PRO A 28 -11.54 -11.97 -4.08
C PRO A 28 -11.61 -11.04 -2.87
N ASP A 29 -12.69 -11.09 -2.08
CA ASP A 29 -12.86 -10.23 -0.91
C ASP A 29 -11.87 -10.57 0.20
N GLU A 30 -11.68 -11.87 0.47
CA GLU A 30 -10.64 -12.35 1.40
C GLU A 30 -9.23 -11.98 0.90
N LEU A 31 -8.99 -12.06 -0.41
CA LEU A 31 -7.70 -11.67 -0.98
C LEU A 31 -7.40 -10.17 -0.77
N VAL A 32 -8.43 -9.32 -0.86
CA VAL A 32 -8.31 -7.90 -0.53
C VAL A 32 -8.00 -7.70 0.95
N PHE A 33 -8.60 -8.51 1.83
CA PHE A 33 -8.32 -8.44 3.27
C PHE A 33 -6.86 -8.78 3.58
N VAL A 34 -6.31 -9.83 2.96
CA VAL A 34 -4.89 -10.20 3.09
C VAL A 34 -3.98 -9.07 2.60
N ALA A 35 -4.30 -8.45 1.47
CA ALA A 35 -3.55 -7.29 0.98
C ALA A 35 -3.65 -6.07 1.93
N ASP A 36 -4.80 -5.86 2.57
CA ASP A 36 -5.00 -4.77 3.53
C ASP A 36 -4.22 -4.99 4.83
N GLU A 37 -4.18 -6.23 5.36
CA GLU A 37 -3.36 -6.57 6.54
C GLU A 37 -1.88 -6.24 6.30
N ARG A 38 -1.35 -6.62 5.13
CA ARG A 38 0.03 -6.30 4.74
C ARG A 38 0.25 -4.81 4.49
N LEU A 39 -0.77 -4.10 4.02
CA LEU A 39 -0.71 -2.64 3.93
C LEU A 39 -0.57 -2.02 5.33
N TYR A 40 -1.24 -2.58 6.33
CA TYR A 40 -1.08 -2.17 7.72
C TYR A 40 0.33 -2.47 8.23
N GLU A 41 0.88 -3.66 8.00
CA GLU A 41 2.28 -3.98 8.32
C GLU A 41 3.25 -2.96 7.70
N ALA A 42 3.10 -2.69 6.40
CA ALA A 42 3.91 -1.70 5.69
C ALA A 42 3.79 -0.28 6.27
N LYS A 43 2.67 0.07 6.92
CA LYS A 43 2.49 1.36 7.58
C LYS A 43 3.12 1.40 8.97
N GLU A 44 3.09 0.29 9.70
CA GLU A 44 3.61 0.17 11.06
C GLU A 44 5.13 0.05 11.10
N GLU A 45 5.72 -0.60 10.10
CA GLU A 45 7.17 -0.84 10.01
C GLU A 45 7.99 0.37 9.50
N GLY A 46 7.35 1.49 9.16
CA GLY A 46 8.05 2.71 8.75
C GLY A 46 7.52 3.41 7.51
N ARG A 47 6.48 2.87 6.87
CA ARG A 47 5.86 3.41 5.65
C ARG A 47 6.79 3.36 4.43
N ASN A 48 6.34 3.89 3.29
CA ASN A 48 7.13 3.98 2.05
C ASN A 48 7.80 2.65 1.64
N GLN A 49 7.09 1.54 1.84
CA GLN A 49 7.58 0.20 1.56
C GLN A 49 6.43 -0.70 1.13
N VAL A 50 6.80 -1.89 0.67
CA VAL A 50 5.88 -2.94 0.25
C VAL A 50 6.01 -4.11 1.21
N CYS A 51 4.89 -4.66 1.70
CA CYS A 51 4.85 -5.92 2.44
C CYS A 51 3.99 -6.92 1.67
N TRP A 52 4.35 -8.21 1.72
CA TRP A 52 3.82 -9.24 0.82
C TRP A 52 3.92 -10.64 1.43
#